data_AF-A0A961CGH3-F1
#
_entry.id   AF-A0A961CGH3-F1
#
_cell.length_a   1.000
_cell.length_b   1.000
_cell.length_c   1.000
_cell.angle_alpha   90.00
_cell.angle_beta   90.00
_cell.angle_gamma   90.00
#
_symmetry.space_group_name_H-M   'P 1'
#
loop_
_entity.id
_entity.type
_entity.pdbx_description
1 polymer ?
#
loop_
_entity_poly.entity_id
_entity_poly.type
_entity_poly.pdbx_seq_one_letter_code
_entity_poly.pdbx_strand_id
1 'polypeptide(L)'
;MFRSVPGAPPDPILGLSAAFQADDRDDKINLTVGVYCEADGSTPVLDVIRTAEQRLYDTERSKTYLPITGSPLFARGVRTLLFGDDADLAARSAV
;
A
#
# COMPACT_ATOMS: atom_id res chain seq x y z
N MET A 1 -7.06 -8.04 -34.39
CA MET A 1 -7.05 -6.77 -33.65
C MET A 1 -5.81 -6.60 -32.77
N PHE A 2 -5.33 -7.62 -32.02
CA PHE A 2 -4.16 -7.50 -31.13
C PHE A 2 -2.84 -8.11 -31.64
N ARG A 3 -2.74 -8.48 -32.93
CA ARG A 3 -1.59 -9.22 -33.48
C ARG A 3 -0.28 -8.41 -33.52
N SER A 4 -0.37 -7.09 -33.46
CA SER A 4 0.75 -6.15 -33.58
C SER A 4 0.92 -5.25 -32.36
N VAL A 5 0.26 -5.56 -31.24
CA VAL A 5 0.48 -4.80 -30.00
C VAL A 5 1.73 -5.38 -29.33
N PRO A 6 2.87 -4.66 -29.31
CA PRO A 6 4.06 -5.14 -28.63
C PRO A 6 3.79 -5.18 -27.11
N GLY A 7 4.36 -6.18 -26.44
CA GLY A 7 4.33 -6.24 -24.98
C GLY A 7 5.09 -5.05 -24.37
N ALA A 8 4.58 -4.53 -23.26
CA ALA A 8 5.33 -3.56 -22.48
C ALA A 8 6.62 -4.22 -21.93
N PRO A 9 7.70 -3.45 -21.71
CA PRO A 9 8.89 -3.96 -21.06
C PRO A 9 8.54 -4.56 -19.69
N PRO A 10 9.19 -5.67 -19.28
CA PRO A 10 9.00 -6.22 -17.95
C PRO A 10 9.46 -5.21 -16.89
N ASP A 11 8.70 -5.13 -15.80
CA ASP A 11 9.09 -4.30 -14.65
C ASP A 11 10.38 -4.86 -14.02
N PRO A 12 11.42 -4.03 -13.84
CA PRO A 12 12.72 -4.50 -13.37
C PRO A 12 12.67 -5.03 -11.93
N ILE A 13 11.77 -4.53 -11.07
CA ILE A 13 11.61 -5.00 -9.69
C ILE A 13 10.92 -6.37 -9.70
N LEU A 14 9.88 -6.55 -10.51
CA LEU A 14 9.18 -7.83 -10.63
C LEU A 14 10.10 -8.94 -11.18
N GLY A 15 10.98 -8.61 -12.13
CA GLY A 15 11.97 -9.56 -12.65
C GLY A 15 12.94 -10.07 -11.58
N LEU A 16 13.40 -9.20 -10.67
CA LEU A 16 14.30 -9.57 -9.58
C LEU A 16 13.61 -10.49 -8.55
N SER A 17 12.35 -10.22 -8.22
CA SER A 17 11.57 -11.09 -7.34
C SER A 17 11.37 -12.49 -7.94
N ALA A 18 11.09 -12.58 -9.24
CA ALA A 18 10.97 -13.86 -9.94
C ALA A 18 12.30 -14.64 -9.96
N ALA A 19 13.42 -13.94 -10.21
CA ALA A 19 14.76 -14.54 -10.16
C ALA A 19 15.10 -15.04 -8.75
N PHE A 20 14.75 -14.28 -7.70
CA PHE A 20 14.91 -14.71 -6.31
C PHE A 20 14.07 -15.95 -6.00
N GLN A 21 12.82 -16.02 -6.48
CA GLN A 21 11.96 -17.18 -6.27
C GLN A 21 12.46 -18.44 -6.97
N ALA A 22 13.03 -18.31 -8.17
CA ALA A 22 13.56 -19.42 -8.96
C ALA A 22 14.94 -19.95 -8.49
N ASP A 23 15.57 -19.28 -7.54
CA ASP A 23 16.85 -19.69 -6.96
C ASP A 23 16.66 -20.73 -5.86
N ASP A 24 17.21 -21.93 -6.00
CA ASP A 24 17.02 -23.03 -5.03
C ASP A 24 17.95 -22.95 -3.79
N ARG A 25 18.81 -21.93 -3.69
CA ARG A 25 19.70 -21.78 -2.53
C ARG A 25 18.91 -21.47 -1.26
N ASP A 26 19.18 -22.22 -0.19
CA ASP A 26 18.52 -22.06 1.11
C ASP A 26 18.97 -20.79 1.87
N ASP A 27 20.14 -20.24 1.56
CA ASP A 27 20.77 -19.09 2.22
C ASP A 27 20.60 -17.76 1.47
N LYS A 28 19.72 -17.71 0.47
CA LYS A 28 19.44 -16.51 -0.31
C LYS A 28 18.73 -15.43 0.51
N ILE A 29 19.11 -14.17 0.27
CA ILE A 29 18.54 -12.99 0.95
C ILE A 29 17.80 -12.12 -0.06
N ASN A 30 16.53 -11.79 0.21
CA ASN A 30 15.73 -10.92 -0.63
C ASN A 30 15.78 -9.47 -0.14
N LEU A 31 16.42 -8.59 -0.92
CA LEU A 31 16.45 -7.13 -0.67
C LEU A 31 15.84 -6.33 -1.83
N THR A 32 15.07 -6.99 -2.71
CA THR A 32 14.60 -6.40 -3.97
C THR A 32 13.31 -5.62 -3.81
N VAL A 33 12.46 -6.01 -2.84
CA VAL A 33 11.16 -5.39 -2.58
C VAL A 33 11.24 -4.56 -1.29
N GLY A 34 10.89 -3.28 -1.39
CA GLY A 34 10.83 -2.36 -0.24
C GLY A 34 9.61 -2.58 0.66
N VAL A 35 9.45 -3.78 1.20
CA VAL A 35 8.42 -4.10 2.19
C VAL A 35 9.03 -4.22 3.59
N TYR A 36 8.23 -3.89 4.59
CA TYR A 36 8.60 -4.16 5.98
C TYR A 36 8.49 -5.67 6.23
N CYS A 37 9.56 -6.27 6.74
CA CYS A 37 9.61 -7.66 7.13
C CYS A 37 10.06 -7.78 8.59
N GLU A 38 9.53 -8.78 9.30
CA GLU A 38 10.03 -9.19 10.60
C GLU A 38 11.36 -9.95 10.48
N ALA A 39 11.93 -10.30 11.63
CA ALA A 39 13.21 -11.01 11.69
C ALA A 39 13.19 -12.39 11.02
N ASP A 40 12.01 -13.00 10.87
CA ASP A 40 11.81 -14.27 10.17
C ASP A 40 11.56 -14.11 8.66
N GLY A 41 11.58 -12.88 8.15
CA GLY A 41 11.32 -12.55 6.74
C GLY A 41 9.83 -12.43 6.38
N SER A 42 8.91 -12.64 7.32
CA SER A 42 7.48 -12.47 7.07
C SER A 42 7.08 -10.99 7.01
N THR A 43 6.03 -10.66 6.23
CA THR A 43 5.46 -9.31 6.18
C THR A 43 4.23 -9.27 7.09
N PRO A 44 4.28 -8.58 8.25
CA PRO A 44 3.23 -8.66 9.24
C PRO A 44 2.04 -7.75 8.88
N VAL A 45 0.85 -8.20 9.27
CA VAL A 45 -0.34 -7.34 9.31
C VAL A 45 -0.47 -6.79 10.72
N LEU A 46 -0.46 -5.46 10.86
CA LEU A 46 -0.55 -4.82 12.17
C LEU A 46 -1.90 -5.13 12.85
N ASP A 47 -1.89 -5.37 14.17
CA ASP A 47 -3.10 -5.69 14.94
C ASP A 47 -4.19 -4.60 14.85
N VAL A 48 -3.78 -3.34 14.75
CA VAL A 48 -4.69 -2.21 14.54
C VAL A 48 -5.42 -2.30 13.20
N ILE A 49 -4.76 -2.82 12.16
CA ILE A 49 -5.35 -3.03 10.84
C ILE A 49 -6.32 -4.20 10.90
N ARG A 50 -5.92 -5.33 11.49
CA ARG A 50 -6.80 -6.50 11.68
C ARG A 50 -8.09 -6.14 12.43
N THR A 51 -7.97 -5.31 13.47
CA THR A 51 -9.12 -4.82 14.24
C THR A 51 -10.02 -3.91 13.40
N ALA A 52 -9.44 -3.02 12.58
CA ALA A 52 -10.20 -2.13 11.71
C ALA A 52 -10.93 -2.90 10.60
N GLU A 53 -10.29 -3.91 10.01
CA GLU A 53 -10.88 -4.79 8.99
C GLU A 53 -12.09 -5.54 9.55
N GLN A 54 -11.97 -6.11 10.75
CA GLN A 54 -13.09 -6.80 11.41
C GLN A 54 -14.28 -5.85 11.62
N ARG A 55 -14.02 -4.64 12.11
CA ARG A 55 -15.08 -3.63 12.28
C ARG A 55 -15.76 -3.27 10.96
N LEU A 56 -15.01 -3.15 9.86
CA LEU A 56 -15.58 -2.87 8.55
C LEU A 56 -16.44 -4.05 8.08
N TYR A 57 -15.94 -5.27 8.21
CA TYR A 57 -16.69 -6.49 7.88
C TYR A 57 -18.03 -6.57 8.60
N ASP A 58 -18.05 -6.22 9.90
CA ASP A 58 -19.27 -6.30 10.73
C ASP A 58 -20.26 -5.14 10.49
N THR A 59 -19.79 -3.97 10.06
CA THR A 59 -20.61 -2.74 10.05
C THR A 59 -20.96 -2.19 8.67
N GLU A 60 -20.22 -2.56 7.64
CA GLU A 60 -20.37 -2.00 6.31
C GLU A 60 -21.61 -2.56 5.60
N ARG A 61 -22.47 -1.66 5.10
CA ARG A 61 -23.77 -2.03 4.51
C ARG A 61 -23.82 -1.95 2.99
N SER A 62 -22.83 -1.31 2.37
CA SER A 62 -22.82 -1.08 0.93
C SER A 62 -21.39 -0.92 0.41
N LYS A 63 -21.20 -1.32 -0.85
CA LYS A 63 -19.99 -1.14 -1.66
C LYS A 63 -20.21 -0.17 -2.83
N THR A 64 -21.26 0.65 -2.77
CA THR A 64 -21.58 1.66 -3.80
C THR A 64 -20.48 2.72 -3.88
N TYR A 65 -20.43 3.40 -5.03
CA TYR A 65 -19.51 4.51 -5.28
C TYR A 65 -19.49 5.56 -4.17
N LEU A 66 -18.28 5.96 -3.81
CA LEU A 66 -18.01 7.19 -3.08
C LEU A 66 -17.98 8.38 -4.04
N PRO A 67 -18.09 9.62 -3.52
CA PRO A 67 -17.77 10.82 -4.29
C PRO A 67 -16.35 10.77 -4.87
N ILE A 68 -16.08 11.58 -5.90
CA ILE A 68 -14.76 11.70 -6.54
C ILE A 68 -13.66 12.02 -5.53
N THR A 69 -13.98 12.81 -4.51
CA THR A 69 -13.05 13.20 -3.42
C THR A 69 -12.82 12.10 -2.38
N GLY A 70 -13.51 10.96 -2.48
CA GLY A 70 -13.42 9.85 -1.54
C GLY A 70 -14.15 10.11 -0.22
N SER A 71 -13.71 9.41 0.84
CA SER A 71 -14.30 9.53 2.18
C SER A 71 -13.82 10.79 2.91
N PRO A 72 -14.72 11.68 3.37
CA PRO A 72 -14.34 12.86 4.17
C PRO A 72 -13.63 12.50 5.47
N LEU A 73 -13.98 11.36 6.08
CA LEU A 73 -13.34 10.88 7.31
C LEU A 73 -11.90 10.42 7.04
N PHE A 74 -11.68 9.74 5.90
CA PHE A 74 -10.33 9.36 5.48
C PHE A 74 -9.47 10.61 5.22
N ALA A 75 -10.00 11.58 4.47
CA ALA A 75 -9.31 12.84 4.19
C ALA A 75 -8.93 13.59 5.48
N ARG A 76 -9.84 13.65 6.46
CA ARG A 76 -9.54 14.25 7.78
C ARG A 76 -8.46 13.47 8.53
N GLY A 77 -8.54 12.14 8.56
CA GLY A 77 -7.54 11.30 9.24
C GLY A 77 -6.14 11.47 8.64
N VAL A 78 -6.03 11.47 7.31
CA VAL A 78 -4.76 11.71 6.61
C VAL A 78 -4.24 13.13 6.89
N ARG A 79 -5.11 14.13 6.87
CA ARG A 79 -4.73 15.51 7.21
C ARG A 79 -4.16 15.61 8.63
N THR A 80 -4.84 15.04 9.61
CA THR A 80 -4.36 15.02 11.00
C THR A 80 -3.02 14.26 11.11
N LEU A 81 -2.88 13.12 10.44
CA LEU A 81 -1.64 12.33 10.46
C LEU A 81 -0.44 13.13 9.90
N LEU A 82 -0.64 13.84 8.79
CA LEU A 82 0.43 14.58 8.11
C LEU A 82 0.78 15.90 8.81
N PHE A 83 -0.21 16.60 9.36
CA PHE A 83 -0.04 17.98 9.80
C PHE A 83 -0.20 18.20 11.30
N GLY A 84 -0.79 17.25 12.04
CA GLY A 84 -1.22 17.42 13.43
C GLY A 84 -2.60 18.08 13.53
N ASP A 85 -3.20 18.03 14.73
CA ASP A 85 -4.56 18.52 14.97
C ASP A 85 -4.70 20.06 14.88
N ASP A 86 -3.63 20.80 15.20
CA ASP A 86 -3.60 22.26 15.26
C ASP A 86 -2.88 22.91 14.07
N ALA A 87 -2.78 22.21 12.95
CA ALA A 87 -2.04 22.73 11.80
C ALA A 87 -2.75 23.94 11.18
N ASP A 88 -2.15 25.13 11.34
CA ASP A 88 -2.47 26.28 10.49
C ASP A 88 -1.95 26.02 9.06
N LEU A 89 -2.81 25.41 8.25
CA LEU A 89 -2.51 25.09 6.86
C LEU A 89 -2.41 26.32 5.96
N ALA A 90 -2.96 27.47 6.38
CA ALA A 90 -2.86 28.71 5.62
C ALA A 90 -1.44 29.29 5.73
N ALA A 91 -0.80 29.19 6.89
CA ALA A 91 0.58 29.64 7.10
C ALA A 91 1.64 28.79 6.37
N ARG A 92 1.32 27.53 6.03
CA ARG A 92 2.27 26.55 5.45
C ARG A 92 2.21 26.40 3.92
N SER A 93 1.23 27.01 3.25
CA SER A 93 1.06 26.91 1.78
C SER A 93 1.88 27.95 0.99
N ALA A 94 2.89 28.58 1.60
CA ALA A 94 3.68 29.66 0.99
C ALA A 94 5.06 29.21 0.45
N VAL A 95 5.22 27.94 0.05
CA VAL A 95 6.45 27.43 -0.60
C VAL A 95 6.13 26.91 -1.98
#